data_AF-A0A971G5I0-F1
#
_entry.id   AF-A0A971G5I0-F1
#
_cell.length_a   1.000
_cell.length_b   1.000
_cell.length_c   1.000
_cell.angle_alpha   90.00
_cell.angle_beta   90.00
_cell.angle_gamma   90.00
#
_symmetry.space_group_name_H-M   'P 1'
#
loop_
_entity.id
_entity.type
_entity.pdbx_description
1 polymer ?
#
loop_
_entity_poly.entity_id
_entity_poly.type
_entity_poly.pdbx_seq_one_letter_code
_entity_poly.pdbx_strand_id
1 'polypeptide(L)'
;MIKANPYFERLPGSYLFAEIARRVKEYSAPHSDADLIRLGIGDVTRPLAPAVVEAMGKAVEEMGRQETFHGYGPDFGYDFLVNAILENDYRARGVELAFDEVFISDGAKSDVANLQELFSADATIAVTDPVYPVYVDS
;
A
#
# COMPACT_ATOMS: atom_id res chain seq x y z
N MET A 1 -29.46 -14.21 13.57
CA MET A 1 -28.92 -14.01 12.22
C MET A 1 -27.90 -12.89 12.29
N ILE A 2 -26.73 -13.09 11.70
CA ILE A 2 -25.72 -12.02 11.53
C ILE A 2 -26.26 -11.06 10.47
N LYS A 3 -26.25 -9.75 10.76
CA LYS A 3 -26.58 -8.72 9.76
C LYS A 3 -25.33 -8.40 8.96
N ALA A 4 -25.45 -8.41 7.63
CA ALA A 4 -24.39 -7.92 6.75
C ALA A 4 -24.20 -6.41 6.96
N ASN A 5 -22.98 -5.92 6.72
CA ASN A 5 -22.70 -4.49 6.71
C ASN A 5 -23.36 -3.87 5.46
N PRO A 6 -24.32 -2.92 5.62
CA PRO A 6 -25.07 -2.35 4.51
C PRO A 6 -24.21 -1.50 3.56
N TYR A 7 -23.00 -1.09 3.95
CA TYR A 7 -22.10 -0.35 3.07
C TYR A 7 -21.58 -1.21 1.91
N PHE A 8 -21.46 -2.53 2.07
CA PHE A 8 -21.09 -3.42 0.96
C PHE A 8 -22.13 -3.45 -0.16
N GLU A 9 -23.41 -3.21 0.14
CA GLU A 9 -24.48 -3.16 -0.87
C GLU A 9 -24.40 -1.91 -1.75
N ARG A 10 -23.65 -0.88 -1.31
CA ARG A 10 -23.49 0.38 -2.05
C ARG A 10 -22.33 0.35 -3.05
N LEU A 11 -21.45 -0.64 -2.97
CA LEU A 11 -20.33 -0.78 -3.89
C LEU A 11 -20.86 -1.11 -5.30
N PRO A 12 -20.46 -0.37 -6.36
CA PRO A 12 -21.09 -0.43 -7.68
C PRO A 12 -20.81 -1.74 -8.45
N GLY A 13 -19.97 -2.64 -7.92
CA GLY A 13 -19.64 -3.91 -8.56
C GLY A 13 -18.27 -4.44 -8.16
N SER A 14 -17.67 -5.23 -9.03
CA SER A 14 -16.31 -5.76 -8.80
C SER A 14 -15.26 -4.66 -8.92
N TYR A 15 -14.30 -4.69 -8.01
CA TYR A 15 -13.10 -3.86 -8.04
C TYR A 15 -12.44 -3.90 -9.43
N LEU A 16 -12.11 -2.74 -10.00
CA LEU A 16 -11.63 -2.58 -11.39
C LEU A 16 -10.59 -3.63 -11.81
N PHE A 17 -9.60 -3.88 -10.95
CA PHE A 17 -8.51 -4.80 -11.25
C PHE A 17 -8.93 -6.28 -11.24
N ALA A 18 -9.97 -6.64 -10.49
CA ALA A 18 -10.55 -7.98 -10.55
C ALA A 18 -11.25 -8.23 -11.89
N GLU A 19 -11.94 -7.22 -12.44
CA GLU A 19 -12.56 -7.32 -13.76
C GLU A 19 -11.52 -7.40 -14.89
N ILE A 20 -10.44 -6.63 -14.80
CA ILE A 20 -9.31 -6.74 -15.74
C ILE A 20 -8.71 -8.16 -15.69
N ALA A 21 -8.45 -8.68 -14.50
CA ALA A 21 -7.91 -10.04 -14.33
C ALA A 21 -8.85 -11.11 -14.92
N ARG A 22 -10.17 -10.97 -14.72
CA ARG A 22 -11.17 -11.87 -15.30
C ARG A 22 -11.10 -11.87 -16.83
N ARG A 23 -11.10 -10.68 -17.46
CA ARG A 23 -11.03 -10.55 -18.92
C ARG A 23 -9.73 -11.07 -19.51
N VAL A 24 -8.60 -10.78 -18.85
CA VAL A 24 -7.29 -11.33 -19.25
C VAL A 24 -7.33 -12.86 -19.24
N LYS A 25 -7.87 -13.46 -18.18
CA LYS A 25 -7.99 -14.93 -18.07
C LYS A 25 -8.89 -15.52 -19.15
N GLU A 26 -10.05 -14.93 -19.39
CA GLU A 26 -11.01 -15.38 -20.42
C GLU A 26 -10.42 -15.26 -21.82
N TYR A 27 -9.65 -14.21 -22.09
CA TYR A 27 -8.96 -14.04 -23.37
C TYR A 27 -7.79 -15.02 -23.55
N SER A 28 -6.98 -15.23 -22.51
CA SER A 28 -5.80 -16.11 -22.58
C SER A 28 -6.16 -17.59 -22.70
N ALA A 29 -7.32 -18.03 -22.21
CA ALA A 29 -7.71 -19.44 -22.23
C ALA A 29 -7.82 -20.05 -23.67
N PRO A 30 -8.50 -19.40 -24.63
CA PRO A 30 -8.54 -19.87 -26.03
C PRO A 30 -7.35 -19.40 -26.90
N HIS A 31 -6.50 -18.50 -26.42
CA HIS A 31 -5.36 -17.93 -27.17
C HIS A 31 -4.03 -18.22 -26.47
N SER A 32 -3.75 -19.51 -26.21
CA SER A 32 -2.54 -19.91 -25.47
C SER A 32 -1.22 -19.62 -26.20
N ASP A 33 -1.28 -19.40 -27.51
CA ASP A 33 -0.16 -19.04 -28.39
C ASP A 33 0.06 -17.53 -28.49
N ALA A 34 -0.87 -16.71 -28.01
CA ALA A 34 -0.74 -15.25 -28.04
C ALA A 34 0.21 -14.74 -26.95
N ASP A 35 1.20 -13.95 -27.35
CA ASP A 35 2.09 -13.24 -26.43
C ASP A 35 1.41 -11.98 -25.89
N LEU A 36 0.68 -12.12 -24.79
CA LEU A 36 -0.10 -11.03 -24.21
C LEU A 36 0.80 -10.03 -23.46
N ILE A 37 0.93 -8.82 -24.02
CA ILE A 37 1.61 -7.70 -23.38
C ILE A 37 0.66 -7.01 -22.38
N ARG A 38 1.02 -7.02 -21.10
CA ARG A 38 0.21 -6.43 -20.01
C ARG A 38 0.73 -5.03 -19.65
N LEU A 39 -0.02 -4.01 -20.05
CA LEU A 39 0.25 -2.58 -19.76
C LEU A 39 -0.84 -1.95 -18.88
N GLY A 40 -1.48 -2.77 -18.03
CA GLY A 40 -2.65 -2.38 -17.23
C GLY A 40 -2.28 -1.98 -15.80
N ILE A 41 -2.34 -2.95 -14.89
CA ILE A 41 -1.94 -2.77 -13.48
C ILE A 41 -0.48 -2.35 -13.49
N GLY A 42 -0.16 -1.17 -12.95
CA GLY A 42 1.17 -0.56 -12.95
C GLY A 42 2.19 -1.27 -12.05
N ASP A 43 2.23 -2.60 -12.12
CA ASP A 43 3.15 -3.44 -11.38
C ASP A 43 4.56 -3.35 -11.99
N VAL A 44 5.56 -3.54 -11.14
CA VAL A 44 6.97 -3.36 -11.51
C VAL A 44 7.52 -4.61 -12.20
N THR A 45 8.49 -4.41 -13.09
CA THR A 45 9.08 -5.50 -13.90
C THR A 45 10.55 -5.75 -13.62
N ARG A 46 11.14 -4.99 -12.70
CA ARG A 46 12.57 -5.07 -12.34
C ARG A 46 12.74 -5.61 -10.92
N PRO A 47 13.86 -6.31 -10.65
CA PRO A 47 14.17 -6.79 -9.31
C PRO A 47 14.41 -5.62 -8.35
N LEU A 48 14.32 -5.91 -7.05
CA LEU A 48 14.71 -4.99 -5.99
C LEU A 48 16.17 -4.55 -6.17
N ALA A 49 16.46 -3.30 -5.78
CA ALA A 49 17.82 -2.78 -5.81
C ALA A 49 18.73 -3.63 -4.90
N PRO A 50 19.99 -3.91 -5.29
CA PRO A 50 20.91 -4.74 -4.50
C PRO A 50 21.07 -4.28 -3.05
N ALA A 51 21.10 -2.97 -2.81
CA ALA A 51 21.20 -2.41 -1.46
C ALA A 51 20.00 -2.77 -0.56
N VAL A 52 18.79 -2.83 -1.14
CA VAL A 52 17.57 -3.25 -0.41
C VAL A 52 17.65 -4.74 -0.09
N VAL A 53 18.07 -5.57 -1.06
CA VAL A 53 18.22 -7.02 -0.86
C VAL A 53 19.25 -7.32 0.24
N GLU A 54 20.40 -6.65 0.21
CA GLU A 54 21.44 -6.81 1.23
C GLU A 54 20.95 -6.39 2.62
N ALA A 55 20.29 -5.23 2.74
CA ALA A 55 19.77 -4.74 4.02
C ALA A 55 18.69 -5.66 4.60
N MET A 56 17.76 -6.13 3.76
CA MET A 56 16.73 -7.10 4.17
C MET A 56 17.35 -8.43 4.63
N GLY A 57 18.38 -8.91 3.93
CA GLY A 57 19.12 -10.10 4.34
C GLY A 57 19.72 -9.95 5.74
N LYS A 58 20.39 -8.82 6.01
CA LYS A 58 20.95 -8.51 7.34
C LYS A 58 19.87 -8.42 8.42
N ALA A 59 18.73 -7.78 8.13
CA ALA A 59 17.63 -7.68 9.07
C ALA A 59 17.06 -9.06 9.46
N VAL A 60 16.98 -9.99 8.51
CA VAL A 60 16.57 -11.38 8.79
C VAL A 60 17.60 -12.09 9.66
N GLU A 61 18.89 -11.94 9.39
CA GLU A 61 19.96 -12.51 10.22
C GLU A 61 19.96 -11.95 11.65
N GLU A 62 19.68 -10.65 11.80
CA GLU A 62 19.57 -9.96 13.09
C GLU A 62 18.43 -10.54 13.94
N MET A 63 17.26 -10.75 13.34
CA MET A 63 16.11 -11.36 14.02
C MET A 63 16.31 -12.85 14.34
N GLY A 64 17.30 -13.50 13.72
CA GLY A 64 17.63 -14.92 13.94
C GLY A 64 18.51 -15.19 15.17
N ARG A 65 19.00 -14.17 15.86
CA ARG A 65 19.89 -14.31 17.03
C ARG A 65 19.23 -13.74 18.27
N GLN A 66 19.27 -14.47 19.38
CA GLN A 66 18.61 -14.07 20.61
C GLN A 66 19.13 -12.72 21.14
N GLU A 67 20.42 -12.42 20.94
CA GLU A 67 21.07 -11.21 21.43
C GLU A 67 20.69 -9.96 20.64
N THR A 68 20.21 -10.12 19.41
CA THR A 68 19.87 -9.01 18.49
C THR A 68 18.40 -9.00 18.07
N PHE A 69 17.60 -9.92 18.60
CA PHE A 69 16.17 -10.00 18.30
C PHE A 69 15.41 -8.77 18.82
N HIS A 70 14.50 -8.25 17.99
CA HIS A 70 13.59 -7.15 18.35
C HIS A 70 12.16 -7.67 18.47
N GLY A 71 11.41 -7.15 19.44
CA GLY A 71 10.00 -7.49 19.65
C GLY A 71 9.05 -6.63 18.80
N TYR A 72 7.96 -6.15 19.41
CA TYR A 72 7.12 -5.14 18.78
C TYR A 72 7.94 -3.90 18.42
N GLY A 73 7.70 -3.38 17.21
CA GLY A 73 8.30 -2.13 16.77
C GLY A 73 7.73 -0.93 17.52
N PRO A 74 8.38 0.24 17.42
CA PRO A 74 7.88 1.49 18.01
C PRO A 74 6.58 1.96 17.34
N ASP A 75 5.80 2.76 18.06
CA ASP A 75 4.46 3.22 17.65
C ASP A 75 4.44 3.92 16.27
N PHE A 76 5.46 4.74 15.98
CA PHE A 76 5.58 5.50 14.73
C PHE A 76 6.42 4.81 13.66
N GLY A 77 7.12 3.73 14.01
CA GLY A 77 8.20 3.13 13.24
C GLY A 77 9.59 3.41 13.84
N TYR A 78 10.61 2.69 13.35
CA TYR A 78 11.97 2.82 13.87
C TYR A 78 12.62 4.16 13.49
N ASP A 79 13.33 4.76 14.46
CA ASP A 79 13.99 6.06 14.33
C ASP A 79 14.86 6.19 13.08
N PHE A 80 15.58 5.14 12.70
CA PHE A 80 16.48 5.19 11.54
C PHE A 80 15.71 5.44 10.24
N LEU A 81 14.48 4.92 10.11
CA LEU A 81 13.67 5.07 8.92
C LEU A 81 12.94 6.42 8.94
N VAL A 82 12.34 6.78 10.08
CA VAL A 82 11.65 8.06 10.23
C VAL A 82 12.60 9.23 9.98
N ASN A 83 13.79 9.22 10.59
CA ASN A 83 14.77 10.28 10.38
C ASN A 83 15.31 10.33 8.94
N ALA A 84 15.44 9.18 8.27
CA ALA A 84 15.84 9.13 6.87
C ALA A 84 14.78 9.78 5.96
N ILE A 85 13.50 9.52 6.20
CA ILE A 85 12.39 10.15 5.46
C ILE A 85 12.37 11.67 5.72
N LEU A 86 12.45 12.08 6.99
CA LEU A 86 12.46 13.50 7.36
C LEU A 86 13.59 14.27 6.68
N GLU A 87 14.80 13.72 6.65
CA GLU A 87 15.96 14.38 6.02
C GLU A 87 15.83 14.42 4.49
N ASN A 88 15.55 13.28 3.86
CA ASN A 88 15.73 13.13 2.42
C ASN A 88 14.47 13.49 1.61
N ASP A 89 13.27 13.30 2.17
CA ASP A 89 12.02 13.53 1.45
C ASP A 89 11.39 14.88 1.79
N TYR A 90 11.54 15.36 3.02
CA TYR A 90 10.92 16.61 3.49
C TYR A 90 11.92 17.75 3.66
N ARG A 91 12.93 17.62 4.53
CA ARG A 91 13.89 18.70 4.83
C ARG A 91 14.71 19.10 3.60
N ALA A 92 15.12 18.14 2.79
CA ALA A 92 15.78 18.41 1.50
C ALA A 92 14.94 19.24 0.52
N ARG A 93 13.62 19.30 0.72
CA ARG A 93 12.67 20.11 -0.07
C ARG A 93 12.23 21.39 0.65
N GLY A 94 12.84 21.71 1.79
CA GLY A 94 12.47 22.87 2.61
C GLY A 94 11.16 22.70 3.39
N VAL A 95 10.70 21.45 3.59
CA VAL A 95 9.54 21.14 4.42
C VAL A 95 10.02 20.65 5.78
N GLU A 96 9.58 21.30 6.85
CA GLU A 96 9.89 20.92 8.22
C GLU A 96 8.72 20.12 8.81
N LEU A 97 9.02 18.90 9.28
CA LEU A 97 8.10 18.05 10.01
C LEU A 97 8.78 17.56 11.29
N ALA A 98 7.99 17.37 12.34
CA ALA A 98 8.39 16.73 13.57
C ALA A 98 8.47 15.19 13.40
N PHE A 99 9.12 14.54 14.35
CA PHE A 99 9.31 13.08 14.32
C PHE A 99 7.97 12.33 14.36
N ASP A 100 7.05 12.79 15.18
CA ASP A 100 5.71 12.23 15.41
C ASP A 100 4.66 12.65 14.36
N GLU A 101 5.09 13.34 13.30
CA GLU A 101 4.27 13.61 12.12
C GLU A 101 4.47 12.57 11.00
N VAL A 102 5.39 11.62 11.17
CA VAL A 102 5.66 10.53 10.21
C VAL A 102 5.33 9.19 10.84
N PHE A 103 4.41 8.46 10.19
CA PHE A 103 3.93 7.14 10.62
C PHE A 103 4.29 6.11 9.57
N ILE A 104 5.08 5.10 9.95
CA ILE A 104 5.45 4.00 9.05
C ILE A 104 4.33 2.95 9.04
N SER A 105 3.82 2.65 7.86
CA SER A 105 2.77 1.65 7.63
C SER A 105 3.25 0.50 6.74
N ASP A 106 2.37 -0.46 6.48
CA ASP A 106 2.58 -1.54 5.51
C ASP A 106 2.30 -1.11 4.05
N GLY A 107 1.74 0.08 3.85
CA GLY A 107 1.62 0.71 2.54
C GLY A 107 0.41 1.64 2.39
N ALA A 108 0.52 2.53 1.40
CA ALA A 108 -0.45 3.60 1.16
C ALA A 108 -1.90 3.12 0.93
N LYS A 109 -2.11 1.90 0.43
CA LYS A 109 -3.47 1.37 0.24
C LYS A 109 -4.17 1.08 1.58
N SER A 110 -3.45 0.52 2.55
CA SER A 110 -3.96 0.31 3.91
C SER A 110 -4.20 1.66 4.59
N ASP A 111 -3.25 2.59 4.45
CA ASP A 111 -3.37 3.93 5.05
C ASP A 111 -4.61 4.65 4.56
N VAL A 112 -4.79 4.76 3.24
CA VAL A 112 -5.95 5.44 2.66
C VAL A 112 -7.27 4.79 3.11
N ALA A 113 -7.33 3.46 3.11
CA ALA A 113 -8.55 2.74 3.49
C ALA A 113 -8.88 2.84 4.99
N ASN A 114 -7.87 2.95 5.84
CA ASN A 114 -8.08 3.05 7.29
C ASN A 114 -8.17 4.51 7.76
N LEU A 115 -7.64 5.46 7.00
CA LEU A 115 -7.68 6.88 7.36
C LEU A 115 -9.13 7.39 7.45
N GLN A 116 -10.05 6.85 6.64
CA GLN A 116 -11.46 7.24 6.70
C GLN A 116 -12.13 6.88 8.04
N GLU A 117 -11.64 5.86 8.77
CA GLU A 117 -12.15 5.47 10.09
C GLU A 117 -11.95 6.55 11.17
N LEU A 118 -11.07 7.53 10.92
CA LEU A 118 -10.87 8.67 11.80
C LEU A 118 -11.94 9.76 11.65
N PHE A 119 -12.71 9.72 10.56
CA PHE A 119 -13.73 10.72 10.24
C PHE A 119 -15.14 10.22 10.57
N SER A 120 -16.11 11.14 10.62
CA SER A 120 -17.50 10.78 10.86
C SER A 120 -18.11 10.11 9.61
N ALA A 121 -19.05 9.19 9.82
CA ALA A 121 -19.73 8.48 8.73
C ALA A 121 -20.60 9.41 7.83
N ASP A 122 -20.85 10.65 8.26
CA ASP A 122 -21.55 11.69 7.50
C ASP A 122 -20.61 12.75 6.91
N ALA A 123 -19.29 12.57 7.04
CA ALA A 123 -18.30 13.42 6.39
C ALA A 123 -18.49 13.41 4.87
N THR A 124 -18.45 14.60 4.26
CA THR A 124 -18.46 14.73 2.80
C THR A 124 -17.03 14.72 2.29
N ILE A 125 -16.68 13.70 1.51
CA ILE A 125 -15.33 13.52 0.95
C ILE A 125 -15.31 14.00 -0.49
N ALA A 126 -14.40 14.92 -0.79
CA ALA A 126 -14.14 15.38 -2.16
C ALA A 126 -12.95 14.63 -2.74
N VAL A 127 -13.12 14.08 -3.95
CA VAL A 127 -12.08 13.40 -4.72
C VAL A 127 -11.94 14.04 -6.09
N THR A 128 -10.80 13.84 -6.73
CA THR A 128 -10.63 14.25 -8.13
C THR A 128 -11.48 13.37 -9.05
N ASP A 129 -11.69 13.80 -10.29
CA ASP A 129 -12.26 12.96 -11.34
C ASP A 129 -11.44 13.18 -12.64
N PRO A 130 -10.64 12.19 -13.09
CA PRO A 130 -10.55 10.81 -12.58
C PRO A 130 -9.78 10.67 -11.25
N VAL A 131 -9.99 9.54 -10.57
CA VAL A 131 -9.33 9.19 -9.29
C VAL A 131 -9.05 7.69 -9.18
N TYR A 132 -8.07 7.33 -8.35
CA TYR A 132 -7.79 5.93 -8.04
C TYR A 132 -8.94 5.33 -7.20
N PRO A 133 -9.45 4.14 -7.54
CA PRO A 133 -10.72 3.65 -6.98
C PRO A 133 -10.71 3.43 -5.47
N VAL A 134 -9.55 3.19 -4.86
CA VAL A 134 -9.46 2.98 -3.40
C VAL A 134 -10.00 4.17 -2.61
N TYR A 135 -9.80 5.40 -3.08
CA TYR A 135 -10.32 6.60 -2.40
C TYR A 135 -11.86 6.68 -2.35
N VAL A 136 -12.56 5.95 -3.24
CA VAL A 136 -14.02 5.95 -3.34
C VAL A 136 -14.63 4.66 -2.78
N ASP A 137 -13.90 3.54 -2.91
CA ASP A 137 -14.38 2.22 -2.50
C ASP A 137 -14.17 1.94 -1.00
N SER A 138 -13.29 2.70 -0.32
CA SER A 138 -13.00 2.54 1.12
C SER A 138 -13.88 3.40 2.03
#